data_AF-A2RP01-F1
#
_entry.id   AF-A2RP01-F1
#
_cell.length_a   1.000
_cell.length_b   1.000
_cell.length_c   1.000
_cell.angle_alpha   90.00
_cell.angle_beta   90.00
_cell.angle_gamma   90.00
#
_symmetry.space_group_name_H-M   'P 1'
#
loop_
_entity.id
_entity.type
_entity.pdbx_description
1 polymer ?
#
loop_
_entity_poly.entity_id
_entity_poly.type
_entity_poly.pdbx_seq_one_letter_code
_entity_poly.pdbx_strand_id
1 'polypeptide(L)'
;MELNNLKDSLTTLKYGEIATVAMIDRGAYSEIEESIEAETKDDSKVDSGVFKELAAIVKDKDEDLVVVGRSDIDRALTAEDFAHFIGQMTKEKHIVLVECLYLGTTEIKGFLNALKEQGLLENSKLILLDLPQLEYMMLRDSLAGQFKL
;
A
#
# COMPACT_ATOMS: atom_id res chain seq x y z
N MET A 1 -4.24 17.32 1.21
CA MET A 1 -5.51 16.63 0.85
C MET A 1 -6.12 16.18 2.15
N GLU A 2 -7.40 16.46 2.38
CA GLU A 2 -8.07 16.04 3.61
C GLU A 2 -8.24 14.51 3.65
N LEU A 3 -8.25 13.94 4.87
CA LEU A 3 -8.48 12.52 5.18
C LEU A 3 -9.70 11.91 4.42
N ASN A 4 -10.67 12.76 4.07
CA ASN A 4 -11.85 12.41 3.28
C ASN A 4 -11.50 11.93 1.87
N ASN A 5 -10.56 12.56 1.16
CA ASN A 5 -10.14 12.13 -0.18
C ASN A 5 -9.47 10.74 -0.18
N LEU A 6 -8.84 10.39 0.94
CA LEU A 6 -8.19 9.10 1.11
C LEU A 6 -9.19 7.98 1.36
N LYS A 7 -10.16 8.21 2.25
CA LYS A 7 -11.29 7.31 2.47
C LYS A 7 -12.11 7.14 1.19
N ASP A 8 -12.30 8.21 0.42
CA ASP A 8 -12.96 8.16 -0.88
C ASP A 8 -12.15 7.31 -1.89
N SER A 9 -10.82 7.42 -1.90
CA SER A 9 -9.96 6.58 -2.74
C SER A 9 -10.09 5.10 -2.38
N LEU A 10 -10.09 4.76 -1.08
CA LEU A 10 -10.30 3.39 -0.60
C LEU A 10 -11.69 2.83 -0.92
N THR A 11 -12.72 3.68 -0.87
CA THR A 11 -14.13 3.25 -1.06
C THR A 11 -14.58 3.25 -2.51
N THR A 12 -13.95 4.03 -3.39
CA THR A 12 -14.30 4.11 -4.81
C THR A 12 -13.49 3.15 -5.70
N LEU A 13 -12.35 2.66 -5.21
CA LEU A 13 -11.51 1.72 -5.93
C LEU A 13 -12.23 0.37 -6.14
N LYS A 14 -12.30 -0.08 -7.39
CA LYS A 14 -12.90 -1.37 -7.73
C LYS A 14 -11.86 -2.49 -7.63
N TYR A 15 -12.34 -3.72 -7.47
CA TYR A 15 -11.44 -4.88 -7.55
C TYR A 15 -10.82 -4.98 -8.94
N GLY A 16 -9.55 -5.34 -9.00
CA GLY A 16 -8.75 -5.37 -10.22
C GLY A 16 -8.14 -4.01 -10.60
N GLU A 17 -8.40 -2.95 -9.83
CA GLU A 17 -7.82 -1.63 -10.05
C GLU A 17 -6.65 -1.37 -9.10
N ILE A 18 -5.67 -0.61 -9.62
CA ILE A 18 -4.53 -0.11 -8.86
C ILE A 18 -4.65 1.42 -8.79
N ALA A 19 -4.59 1.97 -7.58
CA ALA A 19 -4.51 3.40 -7.35
C ALA A 19 -3.14 3.79 -6.81
N THR A 20 -2.71 5.01 -7.11
CA THR A 20 -1.57 5.64 -6.46
C THR A 20 -2.07 6.73 -5.54
N VAL A 21 -1.56 6.77 -4.32
CA VAL A 21 -1.91 7.80 -3.35
C VAL A 21 -0.64 8.37 -2.75
N ALA A 22 -0.45 9.67 -2.97
CA ALA A 22 0.60 10.43 -2.29
C ALA A 22 0.12 10.80 -0.88
N MET A 23 0.92 10.52 0.14
CA MET A 23 0.73 11.04 1.50
C MET A 23 1.08 12.53 1.46
N ILE A 24 0.05 13.37 1.55
CA ILE A 24 0.24 14.82 1.59
C ILE A 24 0.66 15.21 3.01
N ASP A 25 1.83 15.84 3.09
CA ASP A 25 2.46 16.45 4.27
C ASP A 25 2.90 15.54 5.42
N ARG A 26 4.21 15.28 5.44
CA ARG A 26 4.95 14.71 6.59
C ARG A 26 4.90 15.58 7.86
N GLY A 27 4.30 16.77 7.80
CA GLY A 27 4.19 17.73 8.92
C GLY A 27 2.76 18.11 9.32
N ALA A 28 1.73 17.56 8.66
CA ALA A 28 0.32 17.84 9.03
C ALA A 28 -0.24 16.86 10.08
N TYR A 29 0.50 15.79 10.39
CA TYR A 29 0.10 14.77 11.36
C TYR A 29 0.76 14.94 12.74
N SER A 30 1.73 15.84 12.87
CA SER A 30 2.33 16.21 14.16
C SER A 30 1.37 16.98 15.08
N GLU A 31 0.23 17.46 14.59
CA GLU A 31 -0.81 18.08 15.43
C GLU A 31 -1.83 17.09 16.02
N ILE A 32 -1.67 15.77 15.79
CA ILE A 32 -2.45 14.74 16.51
C ILE A 32 -1.70 14.26 17.78
N GLU A 33 -0.45 14.70 18.00
CA GLU A 33 0.31 14.45 19.23
C GLU A 33 0.02 15.44 20.38
N GLU A 34 -1.25 15.81 20.62
CA GLU A 34 -1.63 16.50 21.86
C GLU A 34 -2.57 15.72 22.77
N SER A 35 -2.77 14.41 22.55
CA SER A 35 -3.59 13.62 23.50
C SER A 35 -3.20 12.16 23.74
N ILE A 36 -2.03 11.69 23.34
CA ILE A 36 -1.56 10.37 23.76
C ILE A 36 -0.14 10.48 24.32
N GLU A 37 -0.07 10.69 25.64
CA GLU A 37 1.14 10.47 26.42
C GLU A 37 1.61 9.01 26.26
N ALA A 38 2.65 8.79 25.48
CA ALA A 38 3.58 7.68 25.69
C ALA A 38 4.89 7.95 24.96
N GLU A 39 5.91 8.30 25.75
CA GLU A 39 7.30 8.38 25.35
C GLU A 39 7.75 7.11 24.61
N THR A 40 8.23 7.25 23.36
CA THR A 40 9.51 6.66 22.92
C THR A 40 9.86 7.12 21.50
N LYS A 41 11.03 7.75 21.40
CA LYS A 41 11.67 8.29 20.20
C LYS A 41 11.81 7.26 19.07
N ASP A 42 11.27 7.57 17.89
CA ASP A 42 11.81 7.14 16.58
C ASP A 42 11.37 8.14 15.49
N ASP A 43 12.19 9.17 15.25
CA ASP A 43 11.83 10.45 14.61
C ASP A 43 11.85 10.42 13.06
N SER A 44 11.52 9.29 12.41
CA SER A 44 11.45 9.23 10.93
C SER A 44 10.62 8.09 10.34
N LYS A 45 9.52 7.67 10.97
CA LYS A 45 8.56 6.76 10.35
C LYS A 45 7.27 7.52 10.05
N VAL A 46 7.09 7.83 8.77
CA VAL A 46 5.79 8.29 8.26
C VAL A 46 4.73 7.25 8.63
N ASP A 47 3.67 7.70 9.30
CA ASP A 47 2.69 6.84 9.94
C ASP A 47 1.75 6.21 8.90
N SER A 48 2.17 5.11 8.29
CA SER A 48 1.28 4.25 7.52
C SER A 48 0.15 3.65 8.37
N GLY A 49 0.19 3.83 9.70
CA GLY A 49 -0.88 3.50 10.64
C GLY A 49 -2.21 4.11 10.24
N VAL A 50 -2.26 5.37 9.83
CA VAL A 50 -3.53 6.03 9.44
C VAL A 50 -4.22 5.34 8.26
N PHE A 51 -3.44 4.93 7.25
CA PHE A 51 -3.99 4.22 6.08
C PHE A 51 -4.44 2.80 6.44
N LYS A 52 -3.70 2.14 7.34
CA LYS A 52 -4.05 0.82 7.87
C LYS A 52 -5.33 0.88 8.69
N GLU A 53 -5.47 1.89 9.54
CA GLU A 53 -6.67 2.13 10.35
C GLU A 53 -7.89 2.43 9.48
N LEU A 54 -7.74 3.33 8.50
CA LEU A 54 -8.82 3.65 7.57
C LEU A 54 -9.23 2.43 6.74
N ALA A 55 -8.26 1.68 6.21
CA ALA A 55 -8.53 0.45 5.49
C ALA A 55 -9.23 -0.58 6.39
N ALA A 56 -8.81 -0.72 7.66
CA ALA A 56 -9.45 -1.61 8.62
C ALA A 56 -10.89 -1.20 8.96
N ILE A 57 -11.20 0.10 8.97
CA ILE A 57 -12.55 0.62 9.21
C ILE A 57 -13.49 0.33 8.03
N VAL A 58 -12.98 0.40 6.80
CA VAL A 58 -13.80 0.21 5.58
C VAL A 58 -13.77 -1.22 5.05
N LYS A 59 -12.92 -2.09 5.61
CA LYS A 59 -12.76 -3.49 5.22
C LYS A 59 -14.05 -4.27 5.46
N ASP A 60 -14.52 -4.96 4.43
CA ASP A 60 -15.64 -5.89 4.58
C ASP A 60 -15.23 -7.17 5.33
N LYS A 61 -16.22 -7.91 5.85
CA LYS A 61 -15.96 -9.17 6.58
C LYS A 61 -15.34 -10.27 5.71
N ASP A 62 -15.59 -10.19 4.40
CA ASP A 62 -15.09 -11.12 3.38
C ASP A 62 -13.87 -10.57 2.65
N GLU A 63 -13.24 -9.51 3.20
CA GLU A 63 -11.99 -8.94 2.70
C GLU A 63 -10.83 -9.18 3.68
N ASP A 64 -9.65 -9.50 3.13
CA ASP A 64 -8.40 -9.35 3.85
C ASP A 64 -7.80 -7.96 3.67
N LEU A 65 -7.01 -7.53 4.65
CA LEU A 65 -6.16 -6.35 4.55
C LEU A 65 -4.72 -6.80 4.66
N VAL A 66 -3.94 -6.60 3.61
CA VAL A 66 -2.52 -6.94 3.56
C VAL A 66 -1.72 -5.66 3.33
N VAL A 67 -0.66 -5.50 4.11
CA VAL A 67 0.28 -4.39 3.98
C VAL A 67 1.63 -4.96 3.56
N VAL A 68 2.13 -4.46 2.44
CA VAL A 68 3.39 -4.86 1.83
C VAL A 68 4.38 -3.74 2.01
N GLY A 69 5.49 -4.04 2.67
CA GLY A 69 6.56 -3.10 2.93
C GLY A 69 7.79 -3.86 3.41
N ARG A 70 8.93 -3.19 3.42
CA ARG A 70 10.15 -3.77 4.00
C ARG A 70 10.03 -3.78 5.52
N SER A 71 10.35 -4.91 6.15
CA SER A 71 10.57 -4.98 7.59
C SER A 71 11.92 -4.37 8.00
N ASP A 72 12.88 -4.40 7.08
CA ASP A 72 14.21 -3.79 7.19
C ASP A 72 14.47 -2.96 5.93
N ILE A 73 14.62 -1.64 6.09
CA ILE A 73 14.78 -0.71 4.97
C ILE A 73 16.04 -1.00 4.14
N ASP A 74 17.05 -1.64 4.72
CA ASP A 74 18.32 -1.96 4.05
C ASP A 74 18.25 -3.27 3.26
N ARG A 75 17.17 -4.05 3.42
CA ARG A 75 16.99 -5.34 2.74
C ARG A 75 15.83 -5.28 1.74
N ALA A 76 16.15 -5.49 0.46
CA ALA A 76 15.14 -5.61 -0.58
C ALA A 76 14.25 -6.84 -0.37
N LEU A 77 12.97 -6.71 -0.72
CA LEU A 77 12.01 -7.81 -0.73
C LEU A 77 12.40 -8.87 -1.76
N THR A 78 12.20 -10.12 -1.38
CA THR A 78 12.47 -11.30 -2.19
C THR A 78 11.17 -11.98 -2.62
N ALA A 79 11.27 -12.98 -3.50
CA ALA A 79 10.12 -13.80 -3.89
C ALA A 79 9.48 -14.54 -2.69
N GLU A 80 10.29 -14.92 -1.69
CA GLU A 80 9.78 -15.53 -0.45
C GLU A 80 8.96 -14.53 0.35
N ASP A 81 9.40 -13.27 0.42
CA ASP A 81 8.64 -12.20 1.08
C ASP A 81 7.31 -11.93 0.35
N PHE A 82 7.31 -11.92 -0.99
CA PHE A 82 6.08 -11.81 -1.77
C PHE A 82 5.13 -12.97 -1.48
N ALA A 83 5.64 -14.20 -1.47
CA ALA A 83 4.84 -15.38 -1.14
C ALA A 83 4.29 -15.32 0.29
N HIS A 84 5.05 -14.77 1.23
CA HIS A 84 4.58 -14.55 2.60
C HIS A 84 3.39 -13.58 2.65
N PHE A 85 3.48 -12.42 1.99
CA PHE A 85 2.36 -11.46 1.94
C PHE A 85 1.14 -12.03 1.22
N ILE A 86 1.36 -12.73 0.11
CA ILE A 86 0.27 -13.38 -0.64
C ILE A 86 -0.37 -14.50 0.20
N GLY A 87 0.40 -15.24 1.00
CA GLY A 87 -0.14 -16.25 1.91
C GLY A 87 -1.10 -15.71 2.98
N GLN A 88 -1.09 -14.40 3.24
CA GLN A 88 -2.03 -13.74 4.15
C GLN A 88 -3.40 -13.45 3.49
N MET A 89 -3.49 -13.57 2.16
CA MET A 89 -4.69 -13.33 1.34
C MET A 89 -5.54 -14.61 1.27
N THR A 90 -6.28 -14.91 2.34
CA THR A 90 -7.08 -16.13 2.53
C THR A 90 -8.56 -15.98 2.19
N LYS A 91 -9.06 -14.74 2.11
CA LYS A 91 -10.45 -14.41 1.78
C LYS A 91 -10.66 -14.35 0.26
N GLU A 92 -11.91 -14.17 -0.16
CA GLU A 92 -12.24 -14.05 -1.58
C GLU A 92 -11.78 -12.71 -2.16
N LYS A 93 -11.76 -11.66 -1.33
CA LYS A 93 -11.43 -10.29 -1.72
C LYS A 93 -10.36 -9.71 -0.84
N HIS A 94 -9.63 -8.72 -1.36
CA HIS A 94 -8.49 -8.16 -0.65
C HIS A 94 -8.35 -6.65 -0.83
N ILE A 95 -7.91 -5.98 0.22
CA ILE A 95 -7.33 -4.65 0.19
C ILE A 95 -5.82 -4.83 0.37
N VAL A 96 -5.03 -4.36 -0.59
CA VAL A 96 -3.58 -4.48 -0.56
C VAL A 96 -2.96 -3.08 -0.56
N LEU A 97 -2.25 -2.76 0.51
CA LEU A 97 -1.50 -1.52 0.64
C LEU A 97 -0.02 -1.80 0.40
N VAL A 98 0.62 -1.09 -0.52
CA VAL A 98 2.04 -1.23 -0.81
C VAL A 98 2.76 0.07 -0.42
N GLU A 99 3.64 -0.01 0.57
CA GLU A 99 4.43 1.12 1.07
C GLU A 99 5.62 1.39 0.13
N CYS A 100 5.41 2.22 -0.90
CA CYS A 100 6.35 2.35 -2.01
C CYS A 100 7.57 3.23 -1.71
N LEU A 101 7.54 4.07 -0.68
CA LEU A 101 8.59 5.07 -0.41
C LEU A 101 10.00 4.45 -0.33
N TYR A 102 10.09 3.24 0.21
CA TYR A 102 11.35 2.51 0.38
C TYR A 102 11.48 1.29 -0.54
N LEU A 103 10.53 1.08 -1.45
CA LEU A 103 10.56 -0.01 -2.41
C LEU A 103 11.07 0.48 -3.76
N GLY A 104 12.01 -0.27 -4.34
CA GLY A 104 12.42 -0.07 -5.71
C GLY A 104 11.33 -0.50 -6.68
N THR A 105 11.35 0.08 -7.89
CA THR A 105 10.43 -0.29 -8.98
C THR A 105 10.46 -1.78 -9.32
N THR A 106 11.62 -2.44 -9.15
CA THR A 106 11.76 -3.90 -9.31
C THR A 106 10.95 -4.68 -8.29
N GLU A 107 10.91 -4.25 -7.02
CA GLU A 107 10.15 -4.93 -5.97
C GLU A 107 8.66 -4.76 -6.19
N ILE A 108 8.23 -3.52 -6.47
CA ILE A 108 6.82 -3.21 -6.73
C ILE A 108 6.33 -4.03 -7.94
N LYS A 109 7.10 -4.03 -9.04
CA LYS A 109 6.78 -4.83 -10.22
C LYS A 109 6.78 -6.34 -9.92
N GLY A 110 7.76 -6.82 -9.15
CA GLY A 110 7.85 -8.22 -8.76
C GLY A 110 6.62 -8.68 -8.00
N PHE A 111 6.18 -7.89 -7.02
CA PHE A 111 4.98 -8.18 -6.24
C PHE A 111 3.70 -8.11 -7.09
N LEU A 112 3.54 -7.10 -7.94
CA LEU A 112 2.38 -6.98 -8.85
C LEU A 112 2.28 -8.17 -9.81
N ASN A 113 3.42 -8.63 -10.34
CA ASN A 113 3.45 -9.83 -11.17
C ASN A 113 3.10 -11.09 -10.39
N ALA A 114 3.59 -11.24 -9.15
CA ALA A 114 3.25 -12.38 -8.30
C ALA A 114 1.73 -12.46 -8.02
N LEU A 115 1.07 -11.32 -7.76
CA LEU A 115 -0.39 -11.25 -7.62
C LEU A 115 -1.11 -11.66 -8.90
N LYS A 116 -0.63 -11.19 -10.05
CA LYS A 116 -1.21 -11.49 -11.36
C LYS A 116 -1.07 -12.97 -11.71
N GLU A 117 0.10 -13.55 -11.52
CA GLU A 117 0.39 -14.98 -11.80
C GLU A 117 -0.47 -15.92 -10.95
N GLN A 118 -0.84 -15.50 -9.74
CA GLN A 118 -1.74 -16.26 -8.86
C GLN A 118 -3.22 -15.93 -9.05
N GLY A 119 -3.58 -15.05 -10.00
CA GLY A 119 -4.97 -14.68 -10.26
C GLY A 119 -5.64 -13.87 -9.14
N LEU A 120 -4.86 -13.30 -8.22
CA LEU A 120 -5.38 -12.56 -7.06
C LEU A 120 -5.67 -11.09 -7.36
N LEU A 121 -5.03 -10.56 -8.41
CA LEU A 121 -5.15 -9.14 -8.75
C LEU A 121 -6.60 -8.73 -9.04
N GLU A 122 -7.36 -9.57 -9.75
CA GLU A 122 -8.75 -9.27 -10.13
C GLU A 122 -9.69 -9.12 -8.94
N ASN A 123 -9.35 -9.74 -7.81
CA ASN A 123 -10.10 -9.67 -6.55
C ASN A 123 -9.48 -8.72 -5.52
N SER A 124 -8.46 -7.94 -5.92
CA SER A 124 -7.74 -7.03 -5.06
C SER A 124 -8.03 -5.57 -5.40
N LYS A 125 -8.25 -4.75 -4.37
CA LYS A 125 -8.13 -3.29 -4.41
C LYS A 125 -6.71 -2.94 -3.99
N LEU A 126 -5.86 -2.52 -4.92
CA LEU A 126 -4.44 -2.32 -4.64
C LEU A 126 -4.08 -0.82 -4.63
N ILE A 127 -3.41 -0.38 -3.57
CA ILE A 127 -3.01 1.01 -3.40
C ILE A 127 -1.50 1.09 -3.22
N LEU A 128 -0.86 1.85 -4.10
CA LEU A 128 0.55 2.21 -4.03
C LEU A 128 0.69 3.51 -3.22
N LEU A 129 1.15 3.39 -1.99
CA LEU A 129 1.31 4.49 -1.04
C LEU A 129 2.67 5.14 -1.24
N ASP A 130 2.70 6.47 -1.37
CA ASP A 130 3.94 7.24 -1.47
C ASP A 130 4.87 6.81 -2.60
N LEU A 131 4.31 6.37 -3.72
CA LEU A 131 5.08 6.10 -4.93
C LEU A 131 5.59 7.43 -5.50
N PRO A 132 6.91 7.70 -5.51
CA PRO A 132 7.39 8.97 -6.03
C PRO A 132 7.16 9.06 -7.55
N GLN A 133 7.02 10.30 -8.05
CA GLN A 133 6.53 10.56 -9.40
C GLN A 133 7.40 9.93 -10.50
N LEU A 134 8.72 9.90 -10.31
CA LEU A 134 9.65 9.31 -11.27
C LEU A 134 9.45 7.80 -11.37
N GLU A 135 9.36 7.14 -10.23
CA GLU A 135 9.10 5.71 -10.09
C GLU A 135 7.72 5.35 -10.62
N TYR A 136 6.70 6.18 -10.41
CA TYR A 136 5.38 6.01 -11.02
C TYR A 136 5.46 6.01 -12.54
N MET A 137 6.12 7.01 -13.15
CA MET A 137 6.25 7.06 -14.61
C MET A 137 6.97 5.83 -15.15
N MET A 138 8.08 5.42 -14.52
CA MET A 138 8.81 4.23 -14.90
C MET A 138 7.98 2.95 -14.76
N LEU A 139 7.25 2.82 -13.64
CA LEU A 139 6.42 1.66 -13.36
C LEU A 139 5.28 1.55 -14.36
N ARG A 140 4.54 2.65 -14.58
CA ARG A 140 3.44 2.75 -15.56
C ARG A 140 3.91 2.34 -16.95
N ASP A 141 5.03 2.89 -17.41
CA ASP A 141 5.56 2.58 -18.74
C ASP A 141 6.01 1.11 -18.83
N SER A 142 6.61 0.57 -17.75
CA SER A 142 7.06 -0.83 -17.69
C SER A 142 5.92 -1.87 -17.60
N LEU A 143 4.75 -1.43 -17.16
CA LEU A 143 3.54 -2.24 -16.94
C LEU A 143 2.44 -1.95 -17.96
N ALA A 144 2.72 -1.09 -18.95
CA ALA A 144 1.80 -0.74 -20.01
C ALA A 144 1.26 -1.99 -20.73
N GLY A 145 -0.07 -2.05 -20.87
CA GLY A 145 -0.76 -3.19 -21.49
C GLY A 145 -0.90 -4.42 -20.60
N GLN A 146 -0.33 -4.41 -19.38
CA GLN A 146 -0.42 -5.53 -18.43
C GLN A 146 -1.22 -5.19 -17.18
N PHE A 147 -1.22 -3.93 -16.77
CA PHE A 147 -1.90 -3.39 -15.60
C PHE A 147 -2.56 -2.06 -15.97
N LYS A 148 -3.62 -1.68 -15.24
CA LYS A 148 -4.21 -0.34 -15.31
C LYS A 148 -3.68 0.46 -14.11
N LEU A 149 -2.73 1.35 -14.39
CA LEU A 149 -2.03 2.25 -13.47
C LEU A 149 -2.24 3.71 -13.87
#